data_AF-A0A1I0PVD2-F1
#
_entry.id   AF-A0A1I0PVD2-F1
#
_cell.length_a   1.000
_cell.length_b   1.000
_cell.length_c   1.000
_cell.angle_alpha   90.00
_cell.angle_beta   90.00
_cell.angle_gamma   90.00
#
_symmetry.space_group_name_H-M   'P 1'
#
loop_
_entity.id
_entity.type
_entity.pdbx_description
1 polymer ?
#
loop_
_entity_poly.entity_id
_entity_poly.type
_entity_poly.pdbx_seq_one_letter_code
_entity_poly.pdbx_strand_id
1 'polypeptide(L)'
;MIRYCFLLLFISSAAFAQRGEWYTYSTGKAPLCHLTINDDEMIVERMDPAFRQVKMMGRTSKADEQEHMEIVKKVNANDRVYMIHLSSDNLYFCTTLKYFKKQDSLQMFCADGADDGYKSIDEAVAAARKDTGTHFSITLYRKEKLQSQKHYTPVAKITEVEFRAALQQFTQQMDQFWQYRGYGRYEPYHAWTNLIYGNAFAASFDPRYDKLTLDAKNLKAPITQYGNDPAIKKLLQDAGLLAEDAVK
;
A
#
# COMPACT_ATOMS: atom_id res chain seq x y z
N MET A 1 55.50 -9.36 -5.85
CA MET A 1 54.80 -8.49 -4.89
C MET A 1 53.58 -7.91 -5.61
N ILE A 2 52.38 -8.45 -5.38
CA ILE A 2 51.37 -7.93 -4.41
C ILE A 2 51.07 -6.46 -4.77
N ARG A 3 49.97 -6.11 -5.46
CA ARG A 3 48.59 -6.09 -4.95
C ARG A 3 47.61 -5.89 -6.12
N TYR A 4 46.84 -6.91 -6.47
CA TYR A 4 45.51 -6.70 -7.06
C TYR A 4 44.51 -6.72 -5.90
N CYS A 5 44.20 -5.55 -5.34
CA CYS A 5 43.01 -5.41 -4.52
C CYS A 5 41.82 -5.46 -5.46
N PHE A 6 41.31 -6.67 -5.71
CA PHE A 6 39.95 -6.88 -6.20
C PHE A 6 39.01 -6.21 -5.20
N LEU A 7 38.55 -5.00 -5.51
CA LEU A 7 37.37 -4.43 -4.89
C LEU A 7 36.19 -5.34 -5.30
N LEU A 8 35.91 -6.33 -4.46
CA LEU A 8 34.60 -6.96 -4.33
C LEU A 8 33.64 -5.88 -3.81
N LEU A 9 33.24 -4.96 -4.67
CA LEU A 9 32.12 -4.07 -4.42
C LEU A 9 30.83 -4.90 -4.54
N PHE A 10 30.44 -5.45 -3.39
CA PHE A 10 29.07 -5.72 -2.95
C PHE A 10 27.99 -5.57 -4.03
N ILE A 11 27.82 -6.61 -4.85
CA ILE A 11 26.56 -6.83 -5.56
C ILE A 11 25.63 -7.49 -4.55
N SER A 12 25.10 -6.72 -3.59
CA SER A 12 23.90 -7.14 -2.88
C SER A 12 22.82 -7.31 -3.95
N SER A 13 22.46 -8.55 -4.28
CA SER A 13 21.45 -8.82 -5.29
C SER A 13 20.15 -8.08 -4.93
N ALA A 14 19.38 -7.67 -5.94
CA ALA A 14 18.13 -6.94 -5.73
C ALA A 14 17.20 -7.64 -4.71
N ALA A 15 17.29 -8.97 -4.62
CA ALA A 15 16.56 -9.78 -3.63
C ALA A 15 16.97 -9.50 -2.17
N PHE A 16 18.25 -9.29 -1.87
CA PHE A 16 18.69 -8.94 -0.51
C PHE A 16 18.23 -7.55 -0.10
N ALA A 17 18.19 -6.62 -1.06
CA ALA A 17 17.76 -5.25 -0.80
C ALA A 17 16.26 -5.15 -0.45
N GLN A 18 15.48 -6.21 -0.65
CA GLN A 18 14.06 -6.29 -0.32
C GLN A 18 13.79 -6.89 1.06
N ARG A 19 14.77 -7.59 1.67
CA ARG A 19 14.58 -8.23 2.97
C ARG A 19 14.60 -7.23 4.12
N GLY A 20 13.96 -7.63 5.22
CA GLY A 20 13.94 -6.92 6.49
C GLY A 20 12.70 -6.06 6.70
N GLU A 21 12.86 -5.06 7.54
CA GLU A 21 11.77 -4.22 8.05
C GLU A 21 11.45 -3.06 7.09
N TRP A 22 10.17 -2.92 6.79
CA TRP A 22 9.62 -1.93 5.88
C TRP A 22 8.36 -1.31 6.45
N TYR A 23 8.12 -0.06 6.07
CA TYR A 23 6.99 0.70 6.58
C TYR A 23 6.28 1.42 5.44
N THR A 24 4.96 1.53 5.55
CA THR A 24 4.15 2.24 4.55
C THR A 24 2.90 2.84 5.18
N TYR A 25 2.17 3.65 4.42
CA TYR A 25 0.96 4.30 4.91
C TYR A 25 -0.24 3.36 4.91
N SER A 26 -1.10 3.53 5.91
CA SER A 26 -2.34 2.76 6.07
C SER A 26 -3.51 3.69 6.40
N THR A 27 -4.72 3.23 6.12
CA THR A 27 -5.97 3.88 6.57
C THR A 27 -6.45 3.38 7.94
N GLY A 28 -5.71 2.47 8.58
CA GLY A 28 -6.02 1.94 9.90
C GLY A 28 -5.93 2.98 11.02
N LYS A 29 -6.09 2.52 12.27
CA LYS A 29 -6.02 3.37 13.47
C LYS A 29 -4.72 4.17 13.58
N ALA A 30 -3.62 3.60 13.10
CA ALA A 30 -2.34 4.29 12.96
C ALA A 30 -2.07 4.62 11.48
N PRO A 31 -1.28 5.68 11.20
CA PRO A 31 -0.98 6.09 9.84
C PRO A 31 0.09 5.22 9.16
N LEU A 32 0.79 4.34 9.89
CA LEU A 32 1.89 3.52 9.39
C LEU A 32 1.70 2.03 9.64
N CYS A 33 1.70 1.23 8.57
CA CYS A 33 1.82 -0.22 8.65
C CYS A 33 3.29 -0.65 8.63
N HIS A 34 3.60 -1.67 9.42
CA HIS A 34 4.88 -2.35 9.43
C HIS A 34 4.79 -3.68 8.66
N LEU A 35 5.80 -3.94 7.83
CA LEU A 35 5.94 -5.13 7.01
C LEU A 35 7.34 -5.71 7.20
N THR A 36 7.40 -7.00 7.51
CA THR A 36 8.66 -7.76 7.54
C THR A 36 8.71 -8.69 6.33
N ILE A 37 9.79 -8.60 5.55
CA ILE A 37 10.01 -9.42 4.36
C ILE A 37 11.17 -10.38 4.60
N ASN A 38 10.86 -11.67 4.67
CA ASN A 38 11.81 -12.75 4.93
C ASN A 38 12.02 -13.64 3.69
N ASP A 39 12.73 -14.76 3.89
CA ASP A 39 12.97 -15.72 2.83
C ASP A 39 11.76 -16.57 2.49
N ASP A 40 10.99 -16.96 3.48
CA ASP A 40 9.88 -17.91 3.31
C ASP A 40 8.52 -17.30 3.62
N GLU A 41 8.48 -16.07 4.14
CA GLU A 41 7.24 -15.40 4.53
C GLU A 41 7.30 -13.89 4.36
N MET A 42 6.11 -13.29 4.26
CA MET A 42 5.88 -11.88 4.50
C MET A 42 4.95 -11.74 5.70
N ILE A 43 5.32 -10.86 6.64
CA ILE A 43 4.52 -10.58 7.82
C ILE A 43 4.00 -9.15 7.71
N VAL A 44 2.70 -8.97 7.86
CA VAL A 44 2.05 -7.66 7.89
C VAL A 44 1.47 -7.47 9.28
N GLU A 45 1.94 -6.47 10.02
CA GLU A 45 1.30 -6.09 11.27
C GLU A 45 -0.08 -5.52 10.95
N ARG A 46 -1.16 -6.26 11.24
CA ARG A 46 -2.50 -5.80 10.87
C ARG A 46 -2.84 -4.53 11.62
N MET A 47 -3.07 -3.51 10.82
CA MET A 47 -3.48 -2.20 11.25
C MET A 47 -4.99 -2.08 11.17
N ASP A 48 -5.71 -2.74 12.09
CA ASP A 48 -7.17 -2.67 12.26
C ASP A 48 -8.00 -3.17 11.03
N PRO A 49 -9.15 -3.85 11.21
CA PRO A 49 -10.11 -4.00 10.14
C PRO A 49 -10.67 -2.64 9.68
N ALA A 50 -10.06 -2.12 8.62
CA ALA A 50 -10.75 -1.52 7.49
C ALA A 50 -11.39 -0.13 7.73
N PHE A 51 -10.67 0.92 7.32
CA PHE A 51 -11.35 2.03 6.69
C PHE A 51 -11.91 1.52 5.36
N ARG A 52 -13.21 1.20 5.36
CA ARG A 52 -13.94 0.38 4.37
C ARG A 52 -13.64 -1.11 4.49
N GLN A 53 -14.43 -1.78 5.32
CA GLN A 53 -15.15 -2.92 4.77
C GLN A 53 -15.82 -2.40 3.48
N VAL A 54 -15.16 -2.59 2.34
CA VAL A 54 -15.85 -2.80 1.08
C VAL A 54 -16.95 -3.80 1.41
N LYS A 55 -18.18 -3.57 0.93
CA LYS A 55 -19.36 -4.44 1.10
C LYS A 55 -19.16 -5.83 0.45
N MET A 56 -18.02 -6.45 0.63
CA MET A 56 -17.61 -7.75 0.13
C MET A 56 -16.79 -8.40 1.25
N MET A 57 -17.29 -9.55 1.71
CA MET A 57 -16.68 -10.48 2.69
C MET A 57 -16.88 -10.15 4.17
N GLY A 58 -17.90 -10.79 4.75
CA GLY A 58 -18.26 -10.80 6.17
C GLY A 58 -17.27 -11.54 7.08
N ARG A 59 -15.99 -11.15 7.07
CA ARG A 59 -15.01 -11.57 8.08
C ARG A 59 -14.77 -10.43 9.08
N THR A 60 -15.23 -10.61 10.30
CA THR A 60 -14.76 -9.86 11.47
C THR A 60 -13.34 -10.28 11.80
N SER A 61 -12.36 -9.40 11.67
CA SER A 61 -10.99 -9.65 12.15
C SER A 61 -10.83 -9.17 13.59
N LYS A 62 -9.99 -9.87 14.36
CA LYS A 62 -9.57 -9.42 15.69
C LYS A 62 -8.46 -8.37 15.52
N ALA A 63 -8.59 -7.26 16.23
CA ALA A 63 -7.49 -6.31 16.40
C ALA A 63 -6.32 -7.03 17.09
N ASP A 64 -5.09 -6.78 16.60
CA ASP A 64 -3.79 -7.27 17.14
C ASP A 64 -3.19 -8.55 16.54
N GLU A 65 -3.73 -9.13 15.46
CA GLU A 65 -3.07 -10.28 14.79
C GLU A 65 -2.14 -9.84 13.66
N GLN A 66 -0.88 -10.29 13.68
CA GLN A 66 -0.02 -10.24 12.50
C GLN A 66 -0.56 -11.20 11.42
N GLU A 67 -0.58 -10.76 10.17
CA GLU A 67 -0.90 -11.62 9.05
C GLU A 67 0.39 -12.18 8.46
N HIS A 68 0.54 -13.50 8.58
CA HIS A 68 1.65 -14.25 8.00
C HIS A 68 1.24 -14.80 6.65
N MET A 69 1.98 -14.45 5.62
CA MET A 69 1.81 -14.96 4.26
C MET A 69 3.03 -15.77 3.86
N GLU A 70 2.87 -17.09 3.84
CA GLU A 70 3.90 -18.00 3.34
C GLU A 70 4.18 -17.74 1.86
N ILE A 71 5.45 -17.79 1.48
CA ILE A 71 5.92 -17.66 0.11
C ILE A 71 6.15 -19.08 -0.44
N VAL A 72 5.21 -19.56 -1.24
CA VAL A 72 5.30 -20.90 -1.85
C VAL A 72 6.28 -20.94 -3.03
N LYS A 73 6.52 -19.79 -3.68
CA LYS A 73 7.50 -19.68 -4.78
C LYS A 73 8.01 -18.26 -4.95
N LYS A 74 9.31 -18.13 -5.24
CA LYS A 74 9.93 -16.89 -5.71
C LYS A 74 10.31 -16.97 -7.19
N VAL A 75 10.03 -15.92 -7.94
CA VAL A 75 10.45 -15.76 -9.34
C VAL A 75 11.19 -14.43 -9.48
N ASN A 76 12.35 -14.44 -10.12
CA ASN A 76 13.08 -13.24 -10.51
C ASN A 76 12.87 -13.02 -12.01
N ALA A 77 12.23 -11.93 -12.41
CA ALA A 77 11.99 -11.57 -13.81
C ALA A 77 11.82 -10.06 -13.95
N ASN A 78 12.14 -9.49 -15.11
CA ASN A 78 11.84 -8.08 -15.44
C ASN A 78 12.33 -7.06 -14.38
N ASP A 79 13.52 -7.30 -13.81
CA ASP A 79 14.12 -6.53 -12.70
C ASP A 79 13.26 -6.45 -11.43
N ARG A 80 12.44 -7.47 -11.19
CA ARG A 80 11.51 -7.60 -10.08
C ARG A 80 11.63 -8.97 -9.42
N VAL A 81 11.16 -9.02 -8.19
CA VAL A 81 10.96 -10.25 -7.44
C VAL A 81 9.47 -10.45 -7.25
N TYR A 82 8.99 -11.62 -7.65
CA TYR A 82 7.61 -12.04 -7.51
C TYR A 82 7.56 -13.10 -6.40
N MET A 83 6.78 -12.82 -5.37
CA MET A 83 6.53 -13.70 -4.24
C MET A 83 5.12 -14.25 -4.40
N ILE A 84 5.02 -15.54 -4.69
CA ILE A 84 3.75 -16.24 -4.89
C ILE A 84 3.32 -16.82 -3.55
N HIS A 85 2.04 -16.63 -3.23
CA HIS A 85 1.39 -17.06 -2.00
C HIS A 85 0.16 -17.92 -2.32
N LEU A 86 -0.30 -18.70 -1.35
CA LEU A 86 -1.56 -19.44 -1.43
C LEU A 86 -2.56 -18.86 -0.42
N SER A 87 -3.72 -18.43 -0.89
CA SER A 87 -4.82 -17.93 -0.05
C SER A 87 -5.57 -19.06 0.66
N SER A 88 -6.39 -18.71 1.66
CA SER A 88 -7.26 -19.68 2.36
C SER A 88 -8.24 -20.40 1.44
N ASP A 89 -8.55 -19.80 0.29
CA ASP A 89 -9.54 -20.29 -0.66
C ASP A 89 -8.89 -21.09 -1.79
N ASN A 90 -7.63 -21.52 -1.59
CA ASN A 90 -6.79 -22.30 -2.51
C ASN A 90 -6.48 -21.62 -3.85
N LEU A 91 -6.48 -20.28 -3.87
CA LEU A 91 -6.08 -19.50 -5.03
C LEU A 91 -4.69 -18.89 -4.81
N TYR A 92 -3.86 -18.94 -5.85
CA TYR A 92 -2.53 -18.36 -5.81
C TYR A 92 -2.59 -16.86 -6.14
N PHE A 93 -1.86 -16.05 -5.40
CA PHE A 93 -1.71 -14.62 -5.66
C PHE A 93 -0.24 -14.21 -5.58
N CYS A 94 0.10 -13.03 -6.11
CA CYS A 94 1.49 -12.62 -6.25
C CYS A 94 1.76 -11.21 -5.70
N THR A 95 2.72 -11.12 -4.79
CA THR A 95 3.29 -9.84 -4.36
C THR A 95 4.54 -9.55 -5.18
N THR A 96 4.55 -8.43 -5.89
CA THR A 96 5.67 -8.07 -6.77
C THR A 96 6.45 -6.91 -6.17
N LEU A 97 7.77 -7.05 -6.14
CA LEU A 97 8.67 -6.12 -5.48
C LEU A 97 9.75 -5.61 -6.43
N LYS A 98 9.95 -4.29 -6.45
CA LYS A 98 11.05 -3.63 -7.16
C LYS A 98 11.79 -2.68 -6.24
N TYR A 99 13.08 -2.96 -6.01
CA TYR A 99 13.92 -2.08 -5.22
C TYR A 99 14.52 -0.96 -6.06
N PHE A 100 14.36 0.28 -5.62
CA PHE A 100 14.88 1.46 -6.29
C PHE A 100 16.09 2.01 -5.53
N LYS A 101 17.29 1.60 -5.93
CA LYS A 101 18.55 1.92 -5.24
C LYS A 101 18.80 3.42 -5.04
N LYS A 102 18.43 4.26 -6.02
CA LYS A 102 18.66 5.72 -5.94
C LYS A 102 17.77 6.39 -4.89
N GLN A 103 16.56 5.90 -4.73
CA GLN A 103 15.57 6.40 -3.78
C GLN A 103 15.60 5.65 -2.46
N ASP A 104 16.37 4.55 -2.36
CA ASP A 104 16.42 3.60 -1.25
C ASP A 104 15.00 3.30 -0.73
N SER A 105 14.15 2.93 -1.68
CA SER A 105 12.73 2.66 -1.49
C SER A 105 12.37 1.38 -2.22
N LEU A 106 11.39 0.67 -1.69
CA LEU A 106 10.88 -0.56 -2.29
C LEU A 106 9.47 -0.30 -2.81
N GLN A 107 9.22 -0.51 -4.11
CA GLN A 107 7.86 -0.49 -4.63
C GLN A 107 7.27 -1.88 -4.55
N MET A 108 6.08 -1.96 -3.97
CA MET A 108 5.25 -3.15 -3.94
C MET A 108 4.09 -2.97 -4.92
N PHE A 109 4.06 -3.80 -5.94
CA PHE A 109 2.97 -3.92 -6.89
C PHE A 109 2.12 -5.10 -6.47
N CYS A 110 0.83 -4.86 -6.32
CA CYS A 110 -0.12 -5.90 -5.95
C CYS A 110 -0.62 -6.55 -7.24
N ALA A 111 -0.03 -7.69 -7.60
CA ALA A 111 -0.64 -8.55 -8.60
C ALA A 111 -1.74 -9.36 -7.90
N ASP A 112 -2.97 -9.10 -8.35
CA ASP A 112 -3.94 -10.16 -8.59
C ASP A 112 -4.34 -11.07 -7.41
N GLY A 113 -5.51 -10.84 -6.81
CA GLY A 113 -5.99 -11.50 -5.61
C GLY A 113 -7.46 -11.95 -5.63
N ALA A 114 -7.64 -12.96 -4.78
CA ALA A 114 -8.85 -13.49 -4.13
C ALA A 114 -9.96 -14.09 -5.00
N ASP A 115 -10.71 -13.33 -5.79
CA ASP A 115 -11.94 -13.88 -6.41
C ASP A 115 -11.67 -14.65 -7.72
N ASP A 116 -10.50 -14.43 -8.32
CA ASP A 116 -10.03 -15.09 -9.54
C ASP A 116 -8.48 -15.19 -9.53
N GLY A 117 -7.87 -15.55 -8.39
CA GLY A 117 -6.42 -15.79 -8.35
C GLY A 117 -5.97 -16.87 -9.34
N TYR A 118 -4.65 -17.05 -9.49
CA TYR A 118 -4.12 -18.10 -10.37
C TYR A 118 -4.51 -19.48 -9.83
N LYS A 119 -4.93 -20.39 -10.73
CA LYS A 119 -5.41 -21.73 -10.35
C LYS A 119 -4.27 -22.72 -10.10
N SER A 120 -3.06 -22.37 -10.52
CA SER A 120 -1.86 -23.17 -10.30
C SER A 120 -0.62 -22.30 -10.13
N ILE A 121 0.44 -22.88 -9.54
CA ILE A 121 1.75 -22.24 -9.42
C ILE A 121 2.31 -21.92 -10.82
N ASP A 122 2.14 -22.82 -11.79
CA ASP A 122 2.68 -22.63 -13.15
C ASP A 122 2.02 -21.44 -13.86
N GLU A 123 0.73 -21.23 -13.64
CA GLU A 123 0.00 -20.07 -14.16
C GLU A 123 0.54 -18.77 -13.55
N ALA A 124 0.74 -18.72 -12.23
CA ALA A 124 1.33 -17.57 -11.54
C ALA A 124 2.77 -17.29 -12.02
N VAL A 125 3.59 -18.33 -12.22
CA VAL A 125 4.96 -18.21 -12.74
C VAL A 125 4.96 -17.69 -14.19
N ALA A 126 4.03 -18.18 -15.02
CA ALA A 126 3.90 -17.73 -16.40
C ALA A 126 3.47 -16.25 -16.48
N ALA A 127 2.55 -15.83 -15.61
CA ALA A 127 2.13 -14.44 -15.49
C ALA A 127 3.30 -13.53 -15.04
N ALA A 128 4.04 -13.92 -14.01
CA ALA A 128 5.21 -13.19 -13.53
C ALA A 128 6.27 -12.96 -14.62
N ARG A 129 6.48 -13.93 -15.51
CA ARG A 129 7.43 -13.80 -16.63
C ARG A 129 6.93 -12.86 -17.72
N LYS A 130 5.60 -12.77 -17.91
CA LYS A 130 4.95 -11.91 -18.90
C LYS A 130 4.64 -10.51 -18.38
N ASP A 131 4.75 -10.26 -17.07
CA ASP A 131 4.46 -8.97 -16.47
C ASP A 131 5.44 -7.89 -16.93
N THR A 132 4.93 -6.97 -17.73
CA THR A 132 5.62 -5.76 -18.20
C THR A 132 5.06 -4.48 -17.58
N GLY A 133 3.99 -4.58 -16.79
CA GLY A 133 3.20 -3.45 -16.35
C GLY A 133 3.81 -2.72 -15.16
N THR A 134 3.62 -1.41 -15.04
CA THR A 134 4.10 -0.61 -13.89
C THR A 134 2.95 -0.08 -13.04
N HIS A 135 1.84 -0.80 -13.02
CA HIS A 135 0.57 -0.21 -12.64
C HIS A 135 0.37 -0.28 -11.13
N PHE A 136 -0.06 0.85 -10.57
CA PHE A 136 -0.34 1.11 -9.15
C PHE A 136 0.58 0.39 -8.15
N SER A 137 1.49 1.13 -7.54
CA SER A 137 2.42 0.61 -6.55
C SER A 137 2.28 1.34 -5.22
N ILE A 138 2.43 0.58 -4.14
CA ILE A 138 2.67 1.11 -2.80
C ILE A 138 4.17 1.33 -2.64
N THR A 139 4.56 2.44 -2.01
CA THR A 139 5.97 2.65 -1.66
C THR A 139 6.20 2.22 -0.23
N LEU A 140 7.21 1.38 -0.05
CA LEU A 140 7.73 0.92 1.22
C LEU A 140 9.02 1.68 1.53
N TYR A 141 9.13 2.15 2.77
CA TYR A 141 10.23 2.96 3.26
C TYR A 141 10.94 2.29 4.44
N ARG A 142 12.21 2.62 4.62
CA ARG A 142 12.92 2.35 5.88
C ARG A 142 12.40 3.28 6.98
N LYS A 143 12.49 2.83 8.23
CA LYS A 143 11.97 3.55 9.41
C LYS A 143 12.50 4.97 9.51
N GLU A 144 13.77 5.16 9.22
CA GLU A 144 14.49 6.44 9.33
C GLU A 144 13.92 7.48 8.36
N LYS A 145 13.48 7.06 7.17
CA LYS A 145 12.85 7.94 6.18
C LYS A 145 11.47 8.42 6.57
N LEU A 146 10.76 7.66 7.39
CA LEU A 146 9.48 8.10 7.93
C LEU A 146 9.69 9.04 9.11
N GLN A 147 10.74 8.85 9.90
CA GLN A 147 11.04 9.77 11.01
C GLN A 147 11.34 11.19 10.54
N SER A 148 11.92 11.37 9.34
CA SER A 148 12.14 12.72 8.78
C SER A 148 10.84 13.46 8.43
N GLN A 149 9.70 12.77 8.32
CA GLN A 149 8.40 13.40 8.06
C GLN A 149 7.95 14.31 9.21
N LYS A 150 8.42 14.06 10.44
CA LYS A 150 8.02 14.78 11.66
C LYS A 150 8.40 16.27 11.66
N HIS A 151 9.23 16.71 10.72
CA HIS A 151 9.62 18.12 10.58
C HIS A 151 8.62 18.95 9.74
N TYR A 152 7.66 18.29 9.10
CA TYR A 152 6.67 18.94 8.25
C TYR A 152 5.48 19.51 9.03
N THR A 153 4.66 20.29 8.34
CA THR A 153 3.49 20.93 8.95
C THR A 153 2.42 19.86 9.25
N PRO A 154 1.83 19.81 10.46
CA PRO A 154 0.74 18.88 10.74
C PRO A 154 -0.46 19.13 9.83
N VAL A 155 -1.14 18.06 9.41
CA VAL A 155 -2.35 18.14 8.56
C VAL A 155 -3.48 18.90 9.25
N ALA A 156 -3.51 18.94 10.57
CA ALA A 156 -4.47 19.76 11.33
C ALA A 156 -4.41 21.27 10.99
N LYS A 157 -3.33 21.75 10.37
CA LYS A 157 -3.16 23.16 9.94
C LYS A 157 -3.44 23.38 8.45
N ILE A 158 -3.99 22.39 7.75
CA ILE A 158 -4.32 22.49 6.33
C ILE A 158 -5.40 23.56 6.09
N THR A 159 -5.28 24.33 5.01
CA THR A 159 -6.35 25.26 4.61
C THR A 159 -7.47 24.52 3.88
N GLU A 160 -8.62 25.16 3.75
CA GLU A 160 -9.77 24.63 3.04
C GLU A 160 -9.45 24.22 1.60
N VAL A 161 -8.76 25.09 0.87
CA VAL A 161 -8.42 24.88 -0.56
C VAL A 161 -7.51 23.67 -0.72
N GLU A 162 -6.50 23.54 0.15
CA GLU A 162 -5.55 22.43 0.12
C GLU A 162 -6.21 21.12 0.52
N PHE A 163 -7.09 21.14 1.53
CA PHE A 163 -7.81 19.95 1.97
C PHE A 163 -8.76 19.44 0.89
N ARG A 164 -9.52 20.35 0.26
CA ARG A 164 -10.37 20.01 -0.88
C ARG A 164 -9.57 19.42 -2.03
N ALA A 165 -8.44 20.03 -2.40
CA ALA A 165 -7.58 19.54 -3.47
C ALA A 165 -7.04 18.14 -3.17
N ALA A 166 -6.59 17.89 -1.93
CA ALA A 166 -6.09 16.58 -1.51
C ALA A 166 -7.17 15.50 -1.58
N LEU A 167 -8.41 15.79 -1.17
CA LEU A 167 -9.52 14.84 -1.29
C LEU A 167 -9.90 14.58 -2.75
N GLN A 168 -9.93 15.62 -3.60
CA GLN A 168 -10.18 15.46 -5.04
C GLN A 168 -9.12 14.58 -5.71
N GLN A 169 -7.85 14.81 -5.41
CA GLN A 169 -6.75 14.01 -5.94
C GLN A 169 -6.85 12.56 -5.46
N PHE A 170 -7.19 12.34 -4.19
CA PHE A 170 -7.40 10.99 -3.66
C PHE A 170 -8.52 10.25 -4.41
N THR A 171 -9.69 10.86 -4.55
CA THR A 171 -10.82 10.26 -5.29
C THR A 171 -10.43 9.94 -6.72
N GLN A 172 -9.74 10.84 -7.42
CA GLN A 172 -9.26 10.60 -8.79
C GLN A 172 -8.27 9.43 -8.87
N GLN A 173 -7.33 9.32 -7.93
CA GLN A 173 -6.38 8.21 -7.88
C GLN A 173 -7.11 6.87 -7.65
N MET A 174 -8.11 6.85 -6.77
CA MET A 174 -8.90 5.65 -6.51
C MET A 174 -9.80 5.27 -7.67
N ASP A 175 -10.40 6.25 -8.36
CA ASP A 175 -11.16 6.02 -9.59
C ASP A 175 -10.28 5.43 -10.69
N GLN A 176 -9.08 5.99 -10.89
CA GLN A 176 -8.11 5.45 -11.84
C GLN A 176 -7.68 4.03 -11.48
N PHE A 177 -7.44 3.77 -10.19
CA PHE A 177 -7.13 2.44 -9.69
C PHE A 177 -8.26 1.46 -10.02
N TRP A 178 -9.51 1.80 -9.72
CA TRP A 178 -10.66 0.92 -9.97
C TRP A 178 -11.01 0.78 -11.44
N GLN A 179 -10.85 1.83 -12.25
CA GLN A 179 -10.97 1.71 -13.71
C GLN A 179 -9.93 0.73 -14.24
N TYR A 180 -8.67 0.89 -13.82
CA TYR A 180 -7.59 0.02 -14.23
C TYR A 180 -7.81 -1.45 -13.84
N ARG A 181 -8.43 -1.71 -12.68
CA ARG A 181 -8.81 -3.08 -12.26
C ARG A 181 -10.08 -3.58 -12.95
N GLY A 182 -11.08 -2.72 -13.13
CA GLY A 182 -12.36 -3.02 -13.79
C GLY A 182 -12.25 -3.43 -15.26
N TYR A 183 -11.10 -3.17 -15.91
CA TYR A 183 -10.78 -3.68 -17.25
C TYR A 183 -10.24 -5.13 -17.25
N GLY A 184 -10.74 -5.99 -16.36
CA GLY A 184 -10.46 -7.43 -16.34
C GLY A 184 -9.18 -7.82 -15.61
N ARG A 185 -8.78 -7.08 -14.57
CA ARG A 185 -7.74 -7.50 -13.63
C ARG A 185 -8.38 -7.83 -12.28
N TYR A 186 -7.86 -8.85 -11.63
CA TYR A 186 -8.42 -9.42 -10.40
C TYR A 186 -8.51 -8.39 -9.26
N GLU A 187 -9.24 -8.60 -8.18
CA GLU A 187 -9.21 -7.67 -7.02
C GLU A 187 -7.86 -7.79 -6.28
N PRO A 188 -7.38 -6.82 -5.50
CA PRO A 188 -6.20 -7.04 -4.66
C PRO A 188 -6.52 -8.00 -3.52
N TYR A 189 -5.52 -8.76 -3.07
CA TYR A 189 -5.64 -9.48 -1.81
C TYR A 189 -5.94 -8.49 -0.67
N HIS A 190 -6.88 -8.84 0.21
CA HIS A 190 -7.47 -7.92 1.17
C HIS A 190 -6.46 -7.18 2.07
N ALA A 191 -5.36 -7.85 2.47
CA ALA A 191 -4.29 -7.23 3.25
C ALA A 191 -3.64 -6.04 2.52
N TRP A 192 -3.62 -6.06 1.19
CA TRP A 192 -3.06 -5.01 0.35
C TRP A 192 -4.01 -3.87 0.06
N THR A 193 -5.32 -4.13 0.03
CA THR A 193 -6.35 -3.10 -0.24
C THR A 193 -6.22 -1.93 0.73
N ASN A 194 -6.06 -2.18 2.04
CA ASN A 194 -5.87 -1.11 3.03
C ASN A 194 -4.61 -0.28 2.79
N LEU A 195 -3.51 -0.93 2.39
CA LEU A 195 -2.24 -0.26 2.11
C LEU A 195 -2.32 0.58 0.82
N ILE A 196 -3.06 0.09 -0.18
CA ILE A 196 -3.33 0.79 -1.45
C ILE A 196 -4.03 2.12 -1.16
N TYR A 197 -5.13 2.05 -0.39
CA TYR A 197 -5.89 3.22 0.02
C TYR A 197 -5.05 4.18 0.87
N GLY A 198 -4.30 3.65 1.85
CA GLY A 198 -3.48 4.48 2.73
C GLY A 198 -2.38 5.24 1.99
N ASN A 199 -1.76 4.59 1.00
CA ASN A 199 -0.74 5.21 0.16
C ASN A 199 -1.33 6.25 -0.79
N ALA A 200 -2.46 5.96 -1.44
CA ALA A 200 -3.15 6.95 -2.27
C ALA A 200 -3.55 8.18 -1.44
N PHE A 201 -4.08 7.95 -0.24
CA PHE A 201 -4.45 9.03 0.66
C PHE A 201 -3.25 9.85 1.08
N ALA A 202 -2.15 9.25 1.54
CA ALA A 202 -0.95 10.00 1.92
C ALA A 202 -0.33 10.77 0.74
N ALA A 203 -0.35 10.18 -0.45
CA ALA A 203 0.20 10.77 -1.67
C ALA A 203 -0.65 11.93 -2.23
N SER A 204 -1.91 12.06 -1.81
CA SER A 204 -2.78 13.14 -2.28
C SER A 204 -2.55 14.48 -1.57
N PHE A 205 -1.89 14.46 -0.41
CA PHE A 205 -1.55 15.68 0.32
C PHE A 205 -0.20 16.23 -0.17
N ASP A 206 -0.05 17.56 -0.15
CA ASP A 206 1.20 18.23 -0.52
C ASP A 206 2.39 17.74 0.33
N PRO A 207 3.58 17.49 -0.25
CA PRO A 207 4.77 16.99 0.47
C PRO A 207 5.22 17.82 1.69
N ARG A 208 4.79 19.07 1.83
CA ARG A 208 5.11 19.92 2.99
C ARG A 208 4.32 19.56 4.27
N TYR A 209 3.33 18.68 4.18
CA TYR A 209 2.58 18.18 5.33
C TYR A 209 3.14 16.87 5.87
N ASP A 210 3.13 16.73 7.19
CA ASP A 210 3.53 15.51 7.88
C ASP A 210 2.48 14.42 7.67
N LYS A 211 2.83 13.42 6.86
CA LYS A 211 1.96 12.27 6.56
C LYS A 211 1.69 11.38 7.77
N LEU A 212 2.55 11.45 8.79
CA LEU A 212 2.33 10.74 10.06
C LEU A 212 1.23 11.37 10.91
N THR A 213 0.71 12.53 10.51
CA THR A 213 -0.45 13.16 11.14
C THR A 213 -1.74 12.90 10.37
N LEU A 214 -1.74 12.03 9.35
CA LEU A 214 -2.95 11.57 8.67
C LEU A 214 -3.67 10.49 9.49
N ASP A 215 -4.02 10.83 10.72
CA ASP A 215 -4.78 9.98 11.64
C ASP A 215 -6.13 10.63 11.98
N ALA A 216 -7.03 9.82 12.56
CA ALA A 216 -8.38 10.26 12.91
C ALA A 216 -8.39 11.48 13.86
N LYS A 217 -7.39 11.60 14.76
CA LYS A 217 -7.30 12.69 15.72
C LYS A 217 -7.01 14.02 15.03
N ASN A 218 -6.03 14.03 14.13
CA ASN A 218 -5.58 15.23 13.43
C ASN A 218 -6.51 15.63 12.28
N LEU A 219 -7.18 14.66 11.64
CA LEU A 219 -8.18 14.92 10.60
C LEU A 219 -9.49 15.51 11.16
N LYS A 220 -9.78 15.31 12.46
CA LYS A 220 -10.99 15.84 13.10
C LYS A 220 -11.14 17.35 12.94
N ALA A 221 -10.05 18.11 13.07
CA ALA A 221 -10.07 19.57 12.97
C ALA A 221 -10.49 20.06 11.57
N PRO A 222 -9.81 19.69 10.46
CA PRO A 222 -10.21 20.11 9.12
C PRO A 222 -11.58 19.55 8.72
N ILE A 223 -11.96 18.34 9.13
CA ILE A 223 -13.31 17.80 8.87
C ILE A 223 -14.38 18.65 9.57
N THR A 224 -14.17 19.04 10.83
CA THR A 224 -15.13 19.88 11.57
C THR A 224 -15.22 21.28 10.97
N GLN A 225 -14.09 21.85 10.56
CA GLN A 225 -14.02 23.22 10.05
C GLN A 225 -14.60 23.34 8.63
N TYR A 226 -14.32 22.36 7.75
CA TYR A 226 -14.62 22.46 6.32
C TYR A 226 -15.73 21.50 5.85
N GLY A 227 -16.09 20.49 6.65
CA GLY A 227 -17.01 19.41 6.23
C GLY A 227 -18.46 19.81 6.02
N ASN A 228 -18.85 21.04 6.38
CA ASN A 228 -20.18 21.59 6.08
C ASN A 228 -20.27 22.21 4.68
N ASP A 229 -19.14 22.46 4.00
CA ASP A 229 -19.15 22.84 2.59
C ASP A 229 -19.66 21.64 1.75
N PRO A 230 -20.68 21.81 0.89
CA PRO A 230 -21.27 20.69 0.15
C PRO A 230 -20.29 19.94 -0.77
N ALA A 231 -19.33 20.66 -1.37
CA ALA A 231 -18.34 20.05 -2.24
C ALA A 231 -17.31 19.23 -1.44
N ILE A 232 -16.89 19.74 -0.28
CA ILE A 232 -15.99 19.01 0.63
C ILE A 232 -16.71 17.84 1.29
N LYS A 233 -17.97 18.01 1.71
CA LYS A 233 -18.79 16.94 2.30
C LYS A 233 -18.88 15.73 1.37
N LYS A 234 -19.18 15.96 0.10
CA LYS A 234 -19.22 14.89 -0.92
C LYS A 234 -17.88 14.17 -1.03
N LEU A 235 -16.78 14.91 -1.12
CA LEU A 235 -15.45 14.32 -1.22
C LEU A 235 -15.06 13.51 0.03
N LEU A 236 -15.47 13.95 1.22
CA LEU A 236 -15.30 13.20 2.46
C LEU A 236 -16.09 11.89 2.45
N GLN A 237 -17.32 11.88 1.91
CA GLN A 237 -18.12 10.66 1.73
C GLN A 237 -17.49 9.73 0.70
N ASP A 238 -17.08 10.27 -0.46
CA ASP A 238 -16.37 9.54 -1.52
C ASP A 238 -15.05 8.94 -1.03
N ALA A 239 -14.41 9.58 -0.04
CA ALA A 239 -13.22 9.06 0.62
C ALA A 239 -13.51 8.07 1.77
N GLY A 240 -14.77 7.90 2.16
CA GLY A 240 -15.20 7.09 3.30
C GLY A 240 -14.98 7.75 4.67
N LEU A 241 -14.57 9.03 4.69
CA LEU A 241 -14.29 9.81 5.89
C LEU A 241 -15.55 10.29 6.63
N LEU A 242 -16.70 10.26 5.96
CA LEU A 242 -18.02 10.50 6.52
C LEU A 242 -18.99 9.43 6.03
N ALA A 243 -20.03 9.16 6.83
CA ALA A 243 -21.14 8.35 6.38
C ALA A 243 -21.91 9.07 5.26
N GLU A 244 -22.41 8.29 4.30
CA GLU A 244 -23.40 8.78 3.35
C GLU A 244 -24.65 9.20 4.12
N ASP A 245 -25.25 10.34 3.75
CA ASP A 245 -26.53 10.72 4.33
C ASP A 245 -27.54 9.62 3.97
N ALA A 246 -28.16 9.00 4.97
CA ALA A 246 -29.16 7.98 4.72
C ALA A 246 -30.26 8.59 3.83
N VAL A 247 -30.43 8.03 2.64
CA VAL A 247 -31.56 8.38 1.76
C VAL A 247 -32.81 8.03 2.54
N LYS A 248 -33.53 9.06 3.00
CA LYS A 248 -34.85 8.91 3.62
C LYS A 248 -35.91 8.64 2.57
#